data_AF-A0A485CHL0-F1
#
_entry.id   AF-A0A485CHL0-F1
#
_cell.length_a   1.000
_cell.length_b   1.000
_cell.length_c   1.000
_cell.angle_alpha   90.00
_cell.angle_beta   90.00
_cell.angle_gamma   90.00
#
_symmetry.space_group_name_H-M   'P 1'
#
loop_
_entity.id
_entity.type
_entity.pdbx_description
1 polymer ?
#
loop_
_entity_poly.entity_id
_entity_poly.type
_entity_poly.pdbx_seq_one_letter_code
_entity_poly.pdbx_strand_id
1 'polypeptide(L)'
;MKQVCVLGNGQLGRMLRQAGEPLGIAVWPVGLEADPAAVPFQQSVITAEIERWPETALTRELAEHKAFVNRDVFPIIADRLTQKQLFDKLGLATAPWQLLANAGEWPAVFDRLGELAIVKRRTGGYDGRGQWRLRANETAQLPNDCYGGVHR
;
A
#
# COMPACT_ATOMS: atom_id res chain seq x y z
N MET A 1 29.86 6.78 -8.40
CA MET A 1 29.16 5.48 -8.46
C MET A 1 27.67 5.76 -8.32
N LYS A 2 26.80 5.13 -9.11
CA LYS A 2 25.35 5.32 -8.97
C LYS A 2 24.86 4.54 -7.75
N GLN A 3 24.07 5.16 -6.89
CA GLN A 3 23.56 4.55 -5.66
C GLN A 3 22.03 4.61 -5.60
N VAL A 4 21.43 3.52 -5.13
CA VAL A 4 19.98 3.38 -4.91
C VAL A 4 19.73 2.84 -3.50
N CYS A 5 18.89 3.52 -2.72
CA CYS A 5 18.35 2.99 -1.47
C CYS A 5 16.94 2.45 -1.73
N VAL A 6 16.66 1.23 -1.24
CA VAL A 6 15.37 0.57 -1.38
C VAL A 6 14.76 0.40 0.00
N LEU A 7 13.69 1.12 0.30
CA LEU A 7 12.94 0.96 1.55
C LEU A 7 12.24 -0.41 1.55
N GLY A 8 12.66 -1.26 2.50
CA GLY A 8 12.30 -2.67 2.62
C GLY A 8 13.52 -3.60 2.52
N ASN A 9 13.47 -4.73 3.22
CA ASN A 9 14.55 -5.71 3.29
C ASN A 9 14.09 -7.13 2.89
N GLY A 10 13.14 -7.20 1.98
CA GLY A 10 12.59 -8.42 1.41
C GLY A 10 13.31 -8.87 0.14
N GLN A 11 12.68 -9.84 -0.53
CA GLN A 11 13.23 -10.47 -1.73
C GLN A 11 13.29 -9.53 -2.94
N LEU A 12 12.37 -8.56 -3.04
CA LEU A 12 12.32 -7.64 -4.18
C LEU A 12 13.54 -6.70 -4.19
N GLY A 13 13.88 -6.13 -3.04
CA GLY A 13 15.08 -5.33 -2.81
C GLY A 13 16.35 -6.14 -3.01
N ARG A 14 16.37 -7.40 -2.55
CA ARG A 14 17.49 -8.31 -2.84
C ARG A 14 17.68 -8.53 -4.34
N MET A 15 16.62 -8.77 -5.09
CA MET A 15 16.67 -8.95 -6.55
C MET A 15 17.09 -7.66 -7.26
N LEU A 16 16.58 -6.49 -6.82
CA LEU A 16 17.03 -5.18 -7.33
C LEU A 16 18.54 -4.99 -7.13
N ARG A 17 19.07 -5.41 -5.98
CA ARG A 17 20.52 -5.37 -5.73
C ARG A 17 21.30 -6.27 -6.66
N GLN A 18 20.86 -7.51 -6.85
CA GLN A 18 21.48 -8.44 -7.78
C GLN A 18 21.44 -7.93 -9.23
N ALA A 19 20.36 -7.26 -9.63
CA ALA A 19 20.24 -6.65 -10.95
C ALA A 19 21.13 -5.40 -11.12
N GLY A 20 21.34 -4.62 -10.06
CA GLY A 20 22.17 -3.41 -10.09
C GLY A 20 23.68 -3.69 -10.14
N GLU A 21 24.13 -4.78 -9.53
CA GLU A 21 25.55 -5.16 -9.43
C GLU A 21 26.28 -5.23 -10.80
N PRO A 22 25.79 -5.97 -11.82
CA PRO A 22 26.44 -5.99 -13.14
C PRO A 22 26.35 -4.66 -13.89
N LEU A 23 25.49 -3.74 -13.45
CA LEU A 23 25.33 -2.39 -14.03
C LEU A 23 26.20 -1.34 -13.33
N GLY A 24 26.99 -1.73 -12.31
CA GLY A 24 27.76 -0.80 -11.50
C GLY A 24 26.90 0.14 -10.65
N ILE A 25 25.68 -0.30 -10.29
CA ILE A 25 24.74 0.41 -9.41
C ILE A 25 24.79 -0.25 -8.03
N ALA A 26 25.23 0.50 -7.03
CA ALA A 26 25.17 0.04 -5.64
C ALA A 26 23.74 0.19 -5.11
N VAL A 27 23.11 -0.92 -4.73
CA VAL A 27 21.73 -0.94 -4.22
C VAL A 27 21.73 -1.37 -2.76
N TRP A 28 21.04 -0.60 -1.92
CA TRP A 28 20.96 -0.77 -0.48
C TRP A 28 19.51 -1.05 -0.05
N PRO A 29 19.07 -2.31 0.02
CA PRO A 29 17.84 -2.68 0.70
C PRO A 29 17.96 -2.35 2.20
N VAL A 30 16.99 -1.62 2.74
CA VAL A 30 17.03 -1.14 4.13
C VAL A 30 15.76 -1.51 4.88
N GLY A 31 15.95 -2.14 6.04
CA GLY A 31 14.85 -2.42 6.96
C GLY A 31 14.27 -1.15 7.57
N LEU A 32 13.00 -1.20 7.96
CA LEU A 32 12.29 -0.07 8.56
C LEU A 32 12.91 0.45 9.87
N GLU A 33 13.56 -0.46 10.60
CA GLU A 33 14.23 -0.22 11.88
C GLU A 33 15.72 0.10 11.73
N ALA A 34 16.23 0.29 10.52
CA ALA A 34 17.62 0.64 10.32
C ALA A 34 17.91 2.05 10.86
N ASP A 35 19.07 2.22 11.47
CA ASP A 35 19.58 3.53 11.87
C ASP A 35 19.77 4.40 10.61
N PRO A 36 19.11 5.58 10.51
CA PRO A 36 19.28 6.48 9.37
C PRO A 36 20.75 6.83 9.09
N ALA A 37 21.59 6.91 10.13
CA ALA A 37 23.01 7.23 9.97
C ALA A 37 23.81 6.14 9.23
N ALA A 38 23.31 4.90 9.20
CA ALA A 38 23.93 3.78 8.49
C ALA A 38 23.46 3.64 7.03
N VAL A 39 22.50 4.46 6.59
CA VAL A 39 21.89 4.37 5.26
C VAL A 39 22.41 5.52 4.37
N PRO A 40 22.99 5.24 3.20
CA PRO A 40 23.55 6.28 2.32
C PRO A 40 22.48 7.03 1.51
N PHE A 41 21.33 7.36 2.10
CA PHE A 41 20.18 7.91 1.36
C PHE A 41 20.40 9.35 0.88
N GLN A 42 21.24 10.15 1.56
CA GLN A 42 21.54 11.54 1.19
C GLN A 42 22.24 11.67 -0.17
N GLN A 43 22.89 10.60 -0.62
CA GLN A 43 23.66 10.53 -1.86
C GLN A 43 23.12 9.47 -2.83
N SER A 44 21.89 9.01 -2.60
CA SER A 44 21.25 7.94 -3.38
C SER A 44 19.93 8.40 -3.98
N VAL A 45 19.52 7.74 -5.07
CA VAL A 45 18.11 7.70 -5.47
C VAL A 45 17.38 6.79 -4.49
N ILE A 46 16.19 7.17 -4.04
CA ILE A 46 15.41 6.36 -3.08
C ILE A 46 14.18 5.80 -3.79
N THR A 47 13.91 4.52 -3.59
CA THR A 47 12.71 3.80 -4.01
C THR A 47 12.23 2.90 -2.87
N ALA A 48 11.10 2.21 -3.03
CA ALA A 48 10.60 1.24 -2.07
C ALA A 48 10.20 -0.07 -2.75
N GLU A 49 10.26 -1.17 -2.00
CA GLU A 49 9.68 -2.47 -2.40
C GLU A 49 8.34 -2.78 -1.71
N ILE A 50 7.93 -1.92 -0.78
CA ILE A 50 6.68 -2.00 -0.02
C ILE A 50 5.82 -0.77 -0.31
N GLU A 51 4.50 -0.91 -0.22
CA GLU A 51 3.56 0.16 -0.58
C GLU A 51 3.23 1.09 0.60
N ARG A 52 3.40 0.60 1.83
CA ARG A 52 3.13 1.33 3.07
C ARG A 52 4.10 0.90 4.15
N TRP A 53 4.45 1.84 5.01
CA TRP A 53 5.31 1.62 6.17
C TRP A 53 4.76 2.39 7.39
N PRO A 54 5.09 1.95 8.62
CA PRO A 54 4.88 2.74 9.82
C PRO A 54 5.85 3.93 9.86
N GLU A 55 5.57 4.88 10.74
CA GLU A 55 6.50 5.96 11.05
C GLU A 55 7.60 5.44 11.99
N THR A 56 8.84 5.48 11.49
CA THR A 56 10.09 5.12 12.18
C THR A 56 11.07 6.28 12.08
N ALA A 57 12.24 6.18 12.72
CA ALA A 57 13.29 7.19 12.55
C ALA A 57 13.72 7.30 11.07
N LEU A 58 13.95 6.18 10.41
CA LEU A 58 14.34 6.14 8.99
C LEU A 58 13.26 6.67 8.07
N THR A 59 12.03 6.18 8.19
CA THR A 59 10.96 6.54 7.26
C THR A 59 10.57 8.02 7.37
N ARG A 60 10.75 8.66 8.53
CA ARG A 60 10.61 10.12 8.68
C ARG A 60 11.62 10.89 7.84
N GLU A 61 12.90 10.51 7.91
CA GLU A 61 13.95 11.12 7.09
C GLU A 61 13.67 10.94 5.59
N LEU A 62 13.21 9.75 5.18
CA LEU A 62 12.90 9.46 3.79
C LEU A 62 11.63 10.18 3.29
N ALA A 63 10.62 10.37 4.16
CA ALA A 63 9.33 10.95 3.79
C ALA A 63 9.44 12.39 3.26
N GLU A 64 10.47 13.15 3.61
CA GLU A 64 10.64 14.51 3.08
C GLU A 64 11.74 14.60 2.02
N HIS A 65 12.43 13.48 1.74
CA HIS A 65 13.60 13.46 0.89
C HIS A 65 13.25 13.60 -0.59
N LYS A 66 13.78 14.65 -1.24
CA LYS A 66 13.52 14.95 -2.67
C LYS A 66 13.98 13.86 -3.64
N ALA A 67 14.94 13.03 -3.24
CA ALA A 67 15.40 11.90 -4.04
C ALA A 67 14.49 10.66 -3.97
N PHE A 68 13.42 10.71 -3.16
CA PHE A 68 12.44 9.63 -3.09
C PHE A 68 11.47 9.69 -4.26
N VAL A 69 11.77 8.86 -5.26
CA VAL A 69 10.99 8.74 -6.49
C VAL A 69 9.61 8.17 -6.15
N ASN A 70 8.56 8.81 -6.69
CA ASN A 70 7.16 8.45 -6.50
C ASN A 70 6.66 8.51 -5.05
N ARG A 71 7.37 9.20 -4.15
CA ARG A 71 6.97 9.36 -2.75
C ARG A 71 5.48 9.68 -2.59
N ASP A 72 5.00 10.69 -3.31
CA ASP A 72 3.62 11.18 -3.19
C ASP A 72 2.58 10.26 -3.89
N VAL A 73 3.03 9.26 -4.64
CA VAL A 73 2.18 8.27 -5.29
C VAL A 73 1.83 7.13 -4.34
N PHE A 74 2.75 6.72 -3.45
CA PHE A 74 2.52 5.61 -2.51
C PHE A 74 1.23 5.77 -1.70
N PRO A 75 0.90 6.93 -1.10
CA PRO A 75 -0.35 7.09 -0.35
C PRO A 75 -1.62 6.92 -1.20
N ILE A 76 -1.55 7.23 -2.50
CA ILE A 76 -2.69 7.08 -3.43
C ILE A 76 -2.95 5.61 -3.74
N ILE A 77 -1.89 4.81 -3.87
CA ILE A 77 -2.00 3.40 -4.27
C ILE A 77 -2.16 2.48 -3.06
N ALA A 78 -1.56 2.81 -1.92
CA ALA A 78 -1.59 1.99 -0.70
C ALA A 78 -2.98 1.89 -0.06
N ASP A 79 -3.88 2.85 -0.33
CA ASP A 79 -5.27 2.84 0.10
C ASP A 79 -6.19 2.49 -1.08
N ARG A 80 -6.87 1.35 -0.97
CA ARG A 80 -7.82 0.87 -2.00
C ARG A 80 -8.92 1.88 -2.30
N LEU A 81 -9.30 2.74 -1.35
CA LEU A 81 -10.30 3.78 -1.58
C LEU A 81 -9.79 4.80 -2.60
N THR A 82 -8.64 5.42 -2.34
CA THR A 82 -8.05 6.44 -3.22
C THR A 82 -7.59 5.81 -4.55
N GLN A 83 -7.12 4.56 -4.52
CA GLN A 83 -6.80 3.80 -5.73
C GLN A 83 -8.04 3.58 -6.61
N LYS A 84 -9.19 3.22 -6.03
CA LYS A 84 -10.43 3.01 -6.78
C LYS A 84 -10.99 4.34 -7.31
N GLN A 85 -10.89 5.41 -6.53
CA GLN A 85 -11.20 6.78 -6.99
C GLN A 85 -10.28 7.22 -8.15
N LEU A 86 -9.01 6.80 -8.16
CA LEU A 86 -8.11 7.05 -9.28
C LEU A 86 -8.60 6.36 -10.56
N PHE A 87 -9.06 5.11 -10.49
CA PHE A 87 -9.64 4.44 -11.65
C PHE A 87 -10.90 5.15 -12.16
N ASP A 88 -11.79 5.55 -11.26
CA ASP A 88 -13.01 6.29 -11.61
C ASP A 88 -12.65 7.63 -12.29
N LYS A 89 -11.69 8.38 -11.72
CA LYS A 89 -11.21 9.66 -12.28
C LYS A 89 -10.60 9.51 -13.68
N LEU A 90 -9.93 8.39 -13.94
CA LEU A 90 -9.32 8.09 -15.23
C LEU A 90 -10.31 7.46 -16.24
N GLY A 91 -11.56 7.18 -15.84
CA GLY A 91 -12.53 6.49 -16.68
C GLY A 91 -12.14 5.05 -17.01
N LEU A 92 -11.36 4.40 -16.14
CA LEU A 92 -10.89 3.03 -16.34
C LEU A 92 -11.91 2.02 -15.81
N ALA A 93 -12.18 0.98 -16.60
CA ALA A 93 -13.08 -0.09 -16.20
C ALA A 93 -12.56 -0.81 -14.95
N THR A 94 -13.43 -0.95 -13.95
CA THR A 94 -13.14 -1.66 -12.70
C THR A 94 -14.44 -2.22 -12.11
N ALA A 95 -14.34 -3.22 -11.22
CA ALA A 95 -15.52 -3.78 -10.56
C ALA A 95 -16.30 -2.68 -9.81
N PRO A 96 -17.66 -2.66 -9.86
CA PRO A 96 -18.47 -1.76 -9.07
C PRO A 96 -18.10 -1.84 -7.59
N TRP A 97 -18.04 -0.69 -6.93
CA TRP A 97 -17.54 -0.60 -5.57
C TRP A 97 -18.23 0.51 -4.80
N GLN A 98 -18.08 0.47 -3.48
CA GLN A 98 -18.38 1.56 -2.55
C GLN A 98 -17.54 1.41 -1.29
N LEU A 99 -17.37 2.50 -0.54
CA LEU A 99 -16.88 2.44 0.84
C LEU A 99 -17.96 1.78 1.71
N LEU A 100 -17.56 0.90 2.63
CA LEU A 100 -18.44 0.29 3.62
C LEU A 100 -18.20 0.98 4.97
N ALA A 101 -18.99 2.01 5.29
CA ALA A 101 -18.71 2.85 6.46
C ALA A 101 -19.32 2.29 7.75
N ASN A 102 -20.43 1.56 7.66
CA ASN A 102 -21.11 0.96 8.81
C ASN A 102 -21.98 -0.25 8.42
N ALA A 103 -22.40 -1.04 9.42
CA ALA A 103 -23.20 -2.25 9.21
C ALA A 103 -24.61 -1.99 8.67
N GLY A 104 -25.14 -0.76 8.80
CA GLY A 104 -26.46 -0.40 8.26
C GLY A 104 -26.51 -0.34 6.73
N GLU A 105 -25.35 -0.34 6.05
CA GLU A 105 -25.26 -0.23 4.59
C GLU A 105 -25.49 -1.56 3.86
N TRP A 106 -25.45 -2.70 4.55
CA TRP A 106 -25.53 -4.02 3.92
C TRP A 106 -26.71 -4.21 2.97
N PRO A 107 -27.95 -3.81 3.32
CA PRO A 107 -29.07 -3.94 2.38
C PRO A 107 -28.80 -3.23 1.05
N ALA A 108 -28.30 -2.00 1.08
CA ALA A 108 -27.96 -1.23 -0.12
C ALA A 108 -26.75 -1.80 -0.88
N VAL A 109 -25.78 -2.37 -0.16
CA VAL A 109 -24.62 -3.05 -0.76
C VAL A 109 -25.08 -4.22 -1.64
N PHE A 110 -25.94 -5.11 -1.12
CA PHE A 110 -26.41 -6.28 -1.87
C PHE A 110 -27.36 -5.92 -3.01
N ASP A 111 -28.17 -4.86 -2.85
CA ASP A 111 -29.01 -4.34 -3.93
C ASP A 111 -28.17 -3.84 -5.13
N ARG A 112 -27.07 -3.13 -4.84
CA ARG A 112 -26.19 -2.56 -5.88
C ARG A 112 -25.18 -3.55 -6.48
N LEU A 113 -24.55 -4.38 -5.64
CA LEU A 113 -23.40 -5.22 -6.04
C LEU A 113 -23.79 -6.68 -6.33
N GLY A 114 -25.04 -7.07 -6.04
CA GLY A 114 -25.53 -8.44 -6.20
C GLY A 114 -25.25 -9.32 -4.99
N GLU A 115 -25.47 -10.63 -5.14
CA GLU A 115 -25.57 -11.60 -4.04
C GLU A 115 -24.29 -11.82 -3.21
N LEU A 116 -23.12 -11.50 -3.77
CA LEU A 116 -21.82 -11.78 -3.16
C LEU A 116 -21.00 -10.49 -3.04
N ALA A 117 -20.82 -10.01 -1.82
CA ALA A 117 -19.97 -8.87 -1.51
C ALA A 117 -18.53 -9.33 -1.23
N ILE A 118 -17.56 -8.75 -1.95
CA ILE A 118 -16.14 -8.94 -1.67
C ILE A 118 -15.62 -7.74 -0.88
N VAL A 119 -15.51 -7.90 0.43
CA VAL A 119 -14.98 -6.86 1.33
C VAL A 119 -13.47 -6.94 1.34
N LYS A 120 -12.79 -5.80 1.25
CA LYS A 120 -11.32 -5.71 1.35
C LYS A 120 -10.94 -4.58 2.29
N ARG A 121 -9.99 -4.83 3.21
CA ARG A 121 -9.36 -3.76 3.99
C ARG A 121 -8.73 -2.75 3.03
N ARG A 122 -8.94 -1.47 3.34
CA ARG A 122 -8.39 -0.34 2.57
C ARG A 122 -6.88 -0.39 2.47
N THR A 123 -6.20 -0.77 3.54
CA THR A 123 -4.74 -0.83 3.63
C THR A 123 -4.28 -2.11 4.31
N GLY A 124 -3.04 -2.55 4.06
CA GLY A 124 -2.39 -3.63 4.81
C GLY A 124 -2.86 -5.05 4.47
N GLY A 125 -3.65 -5.21 3.41
CA GLY A 125 -4.02 -6.53 2.90
C GLY A 125 -3.02 -7.02 1.84
N TYR A 126 -2.40 -8.17 2.08
CA TYR A 126 -1.49 -8.87 1.17
C TYR A 126 -1.84 -10.37 1.15
N ASP A 127 -1.65 -11.05 0.01
CA ASP A 127 -1.97 -12.48 -0.17
C ASP A 127 -3.37 -12.89 0.34
N GLY A 128 -4.39 -12.10 0.03
CA GLY A 128 -5.77 -12.37 0.44
C GLY A 128 -6.09 -12.01 1.90
N ARG A 129 -5.11 -11.62 2.73
CA ARG A 129 -5.36 -11.14 4.09
C ARG A 129 -6.20 -9.87 4.08
N GLY A 130 -7.11 -9.77 5.05
CA GLY A 130 -8.05 -8.66 5.15
C GLY A 130 -9.06 -8.63 3.99
N GLN A 131 -9.47 -9.79 3.48
CA GLN A 131 -10.53 -9.92 2.49
C GLN A 131 -11.58 -10.93 2.95
N TRP A 132 -12.84 -10.63 2.69
CA TRP A 132 -13.99 -11.47 3.02
C TRP A 132 -14.90 -11.61 1.81
N ARG A 133 -15.54 -12.78 1.69
CA ARG A 133 -16.58 -13.05 0.69
C ARG A 133 -17.85 -13.33 1.47
N LEU A 134 -18.81 -12.42 1.38
CA LEU A 134 -20.00 -12.44 2.26
C LEU A 134 -21.26 -12.40 1.41
N ARG A 135 -22.20 -13.28 1.75
CA ARG A 135 -23.60 -13.20 1.35
C ARG A 135 -24.40 -12.45 2.42
N ALA A 136 -25.66 -12.12 2.11
CA ALA A 136 -26.51 -11.32 3.00
C ALA A 136 -26.65 -11.92 4.43
N ASN A 137 -26.69 -13.24 4.54
CA ASN A 137 -26.78 -13.98 5.80
C ASN A 137 -25.43 -14.16 6.53
N GLU A 138 -24.32 -13.65 5.96
CA GLU A 138 -22.95 -13.85 6.48
C GLU A 138 -22.32 -12.54 6.98
N THR A 139 -23.02 -11.41 6.88
CA THR A 139 -22.50 -10.07 7.20
C THR A 139 -21.97 -9.91 8.61
N ALA A 140 -22.52 -10.66 9.58
CA ALA A 140 -22.05 -10.70 10.96
C ALA A 140 -20.63 -11.27 11.13
N GLN A 141 -20.07 -11.92 10.11
CA GLN A 141 -18.68 -12.41 10.12
C GLN A 141 -17.65 -11.29 9.93
N LEU A 142 -18.06 -10.12 9.43
CA LEU A 142 -17.15 -8.99 9.25
C LEU A 142 -16.82 -8.36 10.62
N PRO A 143 -15.54 -8.30 11.01
CA PRO A 143 -15.15 -7.64 12.26
C PRO A 143 -15.55 -6.16 12.30
N ASN A 144 -15.98 -5.66 13.46
CA ASN A 144 -16.46 -4.28 13.60
C ASN A 144 -15.40 -3.22 13.26
N ASP A 145 -14.11 -3.53 13.42
CA ASP A 145 -13.00 -2.64 13.06
C ASP A 145 -12.79 -2.47 11.55
N CYS A 146 -13.51 -3.26 10.74
CA CYS A 146 -13.45 -3.19 9.29
C CYS A 146 -14.43 -2.16 8.71
N TYR A 147 -15.42 -1.73 9.50
CA TYR A 147 -16.26 -0.59 9.17
C TYR A 147 -15.51 0.70 9.50
N GLY A 148 -15.61 1.71 8.64
CA GLY A 148 -15.05 3.01 8.96
C GLY A 148 -14.96 3.96 7.78
N GLY A 149 -14.92 5.25 8.12
CA GLY A 149 -14.71 6.34 7.17
C GLY A 149 -13.24 6.54 6.81
N VAL A 150 -12.98 7.60 6.03
CA VAL A 150 -11.63 8.13 5.83
C VAL A 150 -11.15 8.70 7.17
N HIS A 151 -10.38 7.92 7.94
CA HIS A 151 -9.53 8.52 8.96
C HIS A 151 -8.56 9.45 8.22
N ARG A 152 -8.72 10.75 8.47
CA ARG A 152 -7.83 11.80 7.97
C ARG A 152 -6.46 11.67 8.61
#